data_AF-A0A942ZY29-F1
#
_entry.id   AF-A0A942ZY29-F1
#
_cell.length_a   1.000
_cell.length_b   1.000
_cell.length_c   1.000
_cell.angle_alpha   90.00
_cell.angle_beta   90.00
_cell.angle_gamma   90.00
#
_symmetry.space_group_name_H-M   'P 1'
#
loop_
_entity.id
_entity.type
_entity.pdbx_description
1 polymer ?
#
loop_
_entity_poly.entity_id
_entity_poly.type
_entity_poly.pdbx_seq_one_letter_code
_entity_poly.pdbx_strand_id
1 'polypeptide(L)'
;MNCRIAEGMVNKYIDHTLPLNDLEDFLEHIEKCSSCYDELATYFIVHKAMQQLDEKQEDTVLDFKELLEEDIRKSRRYIRKKKFHRAIAAVAVCVLIAALVVFLVFVILELKEGI
;
A
#
# COMPACT_ATOMS: atom_id res chain seq x y z
N MET A 1 4.69 7.31 11.86
CA MET A 1 6.04 6.91 12.37
C MET A 1 6.91 8.15 12.69
N ASN A 2 8.12 7.97 13.25
CA ASN A 2 9.13 9.02 13.47
C ASN A 2 10.26 8.96 12.43
N CYS A 3 11.08 10.02 12.33
CA CYS A 3 12.12 10.16 11.29
C CYS A 3 13.13 9.00 11.29
N ARG A 4 13.67 8.62 12.47
CA ARG A 4 14.62 7.51 12.61
C ARG A 4 14.08 6.17 12.06
N ILE A 5 12.79 5.90 12.26
CA ILE A 5 12.16 4.70 11.73
C ILE A 5 11.98 4.82 10.21
N ALA A 6 11.56 5.99 9.72
CA ALA A 6 11.41 6.27 8.30
C ALA A 6 12.73 6.09 7.54
N GLU A 7 13.82 6.65 8.07
CA GLU A 7 15.19 6.50 7.56
C GLU A 7 15.57 5.02 7.40
N GLY A 8 15.32 4.21 8.44
CA GLY A 8 15.57 2.76 8.40
C GLY A 8 14.69 1.97 7.42
N MET A 9 13.64 2.59 6.87
CA MET A 9 12.72 2.00 5.90
C MET A 9 13.01 2.41 4.45
N VAL A 10 13.86 3.41 4.21
CA VAL A 10 14.16 3.96 2.88
C VAL A 10 14.63 2.87 1.90
N ASN A 11 15.63 2.06 2.28
CA ASN A 11 16.13 0.99 1.40
C ASN A 11 15.05 -0.05 1.09
N LYS A 12 14.25 -0.44 2.09
CA LYS A 12 13.16 -1.40 1.91
C LYS A 12 12.05 -0.84 1.01
N TYR A 13 11.81 0.47 1.07
CA TYR A 13 10.89 1.16 0.18
C TYR A 13 11.39 1.09 -1.27
N ILE A 14 12.66 1.46 -1.50
CA ILE A 14 13.32 1.44 -2.80
C ILE A 14 13.32 0.03 -3.40
N ASP A 15 13.60 -0.99 -2.59
CA ASP A 15 13.59 -2.40 -3.01
C ASP A 15 12.16 -2.99 -3.13
N HIS A 16 11.12 -2.21 -2.86
CA HIS A 16 9.72 -2.65 -2.85
C HIS A 16 9.41 -3.84 -1.93
N THR A 17 10.12 -3.95 -0.81
CA THR A 17 9.99 -5.04 0.17
C THR A 17 9.22 -4.63 1.45
N LEU A 18 8.77 -3.38 1.55
CA LEU A 18 7.98 -2.94 2.70
C LEU A 18 6.61 -3.63 2.76
N PRO A 19 6.21 -4.15 3.94
CA PRO A 19 4.85 -4.63 4.13
C PRO A 19 3.87 -3.46 4.06
N LEU A 20 2.61 -3.76 3.72
CA LEU A 20 1.61 -2.72 3.40
C LEU A 20 1.36 -1.69 4.51
N ASN A 21 1.36 -2.13 5.77
CA ASN A 21 1.11 -1.23 6.90
C ASN A 21 2.28 -0.25 7.05
N ASP A 22 3.51 -0.76 7.03
CA ASP A 22 4.73 0.06 7.14
C ASP A 22 4.88 0.99 5.92
N LEU A 23 4.53 0.50 4.72
CA LEU A 23 4.53 1.30 3.49
C LEU A 23 3.57 2.49 3.60
N GLU A 24 2.38 2.28 4.15
CA GLU A 24 1.40 3.36 4.33
C GLU A 24 1.88 4.39 5.35
N ASP A 25 2.32 3.93 6.52
CA ASP A 25 2.83 4.80 7.57
C ASP A 25 4.06 5.60 7.08
N PHE A 26 4.89 4.98 6.23
CA PHE A 26 6.08 5.60 5.64
C PHE A 26 5.70 6.72 4.68
N LEU A 27 4.79 6.42 3.74
CA LEU A 27 4.31 7.39 2.75
C LEU A 27 3.59 8.57 3.41
N GLU A 28 2.84 8.33 4.50
CA GLU A 28 2.19 9.40 5.27
C GLU A 28 3.22 10.29 5.99
N HIS A 29 4.31 9.71 6.47
CA HIS A 29 5.36 10.45 7.15
C HIS A 29 6.15 11.36 6.18
N ILE A 30 6.61 10.83 5.05
CA ILE A 30 7.39 11.63 4.07
C ILE A 30 6.55 12.76 3.44
N GLU A 31 5.22 12.62 3.37
CA GLU A 31 4.32 13.68 2.90
C GLU A 31 4.27 14.86 3.89
N LYS A 32 4.47 14.59 5.19
CA LYS A 32 4.40 15.59 6.25
C LYS A 32 5.78 16.11 6.67
N CYS A 33 6.85 15.39 6.33
CA CYS A 33 8.22 15.69 6.73
C CYS A 33 9.11 15.89 5.49
N SER A 34 9.38 17.15 5.15
CA SER A 34 10.23 17.50 4.00
C SER A 34 11.64 16.93 4.11
N SER A 35 12.22 16.90 5.32
CA SER A 35 13.56 16.35 5.55
C SER A 35 13.65 14.87 5.16
N CYS A 36 12.67 14.06 5.56
CA CYS A 36 12.64 12.64 5.22
C CYS A 36 12.30 12.41 3.73
N TYR A 37 11.53 13.32 3.12
CA TYR A 37 11.30 13.30 1.68
C TYR A 37 12.59 13.58 0.89
N ASP A 38 13.35 14.62 1.27
CA ASP A 38 14.60 14.99 0.60
C ASP A 38 15.66 13.89 0.73
N GLU A 39 15.70 13.22 1.88
CA GLU A 39 16.55 12.07 2.10
C GLU A 39 16.14 10.88 1.21
N LEU A 40 14.85 10.51 1.20
CA LEU A 40 14.34 9.47 0.30
C LEU A 40 14.68 9.80 -1.16
N ALA A 41 14.48 11.05 -1.59
CA ALA A 41 14.78 11.48 -2.95
C ALA A 41 16.27 11.31 -3.27
N THR A 42 17.14 11.71 -2.36
CA THR A 42 18.60 11.54 -2.52
C THR A 42 18.96 10.06 -2.67
N TYR A 43 18.49 9.20 -1.78
CA TYR A 43 18.74 7.76 -1.84
C TYR A 43 18.19 7.11 -3.12
N PHE A 44 16.99 7.51 -3.55
CA PHE A 44 16.37 7.01 -4.77
C PHE A 44 17.17 7.40 -6.01
N ILE A 45 17.61 8.66 -6.10
CA ILE A 45 18.45 9.15 -7.20
C ILE A 45 19.76 8.35 -7.25
N VAL A 46 20.45 8.18 -6.12
CA VAL A 46 21.70 7.42 -6.07
C VAL A 46 21.47 5.97 -6.51
N HIS A 47 20.43 5.31 -6.00
CA HIS A 47 20.12 3.93 -6.35
C HIS A 47 19.81 3.77 -7.85
N LYS A 48 19.02 4.70 -8.43
CA LYS A 48 18.69 4.69 -9.85
C LYS A 48 19.88 5.02 -10.74
N ALA A 49 20.70 5.99 -10.35
CA ALA A 49 21.93 6.32 -11.07
C ALA A 49 22.91 5.12 -11.08
N MET A 50 23.03 4.38 -9.97
CA MET A 50 23.83 3.17 -9.93
C MET A 50 23.29 2.07 -10.86
N GLN A 51 21.96 1.85 -10.88
CA GLN A 51 21.33 0.92 -11.83
C GLN A 51 21.59 1.35 -13.30
N GLN A 52 21.54 2.65 -13.61
CA GLN A 52 21.76 3.14 -14.97
C GLN A 52 23.21 3.01 -15.45
N LEU A 53 24.20 3.14 -14.53
CA LEU A 53 25.61 2.90 -14.87
C LEU A 53 25.85 1.46 -15.29
N ASP A 54 25.12 0.51 -14.71
CA ASP A 54 25.17 -0.90 -15.11
C ASP A 54 24.50 -1.14 -16.48
N GLU A 55 23.50 -0.32 -16.85
CA GLU A 55 22.72 -0.44 -18.09
C GLU A 55 23.18 0.47 -19.26
N LYS A 56 24.21 1.33 -19.06
CA LYS A 56 24.77 2.27 -20.06
C LYS A 56 23.75 3.28 -20.65
N GLN A 57 22.96 3.95 -19.82
CA GLN A 57 22.04 5.01 -20.28
C GLN A 57 22.27 6.32 -19.50
N GLU A 58 22.34 7.45 -20.19
CA GLU A 58 22.49 8.79 -19.61
C GLU A 58 21.13 9.49 -19.52
N ASP A 59 20.59 9.66 -18.30
CA ASP A 59 19.40 10.49 -18.05
C ASP A 59 19.70 11.70 -17.14
N THR A 60 18.80 12.69 -17.20
CA THR A 60 18.92 13.97 -16.48
C THR A 60 18.18 13.95 -15.14
N VAL A 61 18.64 14.75 -14.16
CA VAL A 61 18.12 14.76 -12.78
C VAL A 61 16.61 15.04 -12.65
N LEU A 62 16.03 15.79 -13.60
CA LEU A 62 14.59 16.04 -13.66
C LEU A 62 13.79 14.74 -13.83
N ASP A 63 14.33 13.78 -14.57
CA ASP A 63 13.67 12.50 -14.83
C ASP A 63 13.58 11.65 -13.55
N PHE A 64 14.65 11.61 -12.73
CA PHE A 64 14.61 10.85 -11.47
C PHE A 64 13.57 11.36 -10.48
N LYS A 65 13.32 12.68 -10.45
CA LYS A 65 12.27 13.25 -9.59
C LYS A 65 10.89 12.81 -10.06
N GLU A 66 10.65 12.81 -11.38
CA GLU A 66 9.40 12.35 -11.95
C GLU A 66 9.18 10.85 -11.68
N LEU A 67 10.23 10.03 -11.83
CA LEU A 67 10.21 8.60 -11.49
C LEU A 67 9.88 8.35 -10.01
N LEU A 68 10.45 9.12 -9.09
CA LEU A 68 10.13 9.00 -7.66
C LEU A 68 8.67 9.36 -7.38
N GLU A 69 8.18 10.45 -7.97
CA GLU A 69 6.80 10.89 -7.77
C GLU A 69 5.81 9.86 -8.33
N GLU A 70 6.13 9.28 -9.50
CA GLU A 70 5.36 8.19 -10.07
C GLU A 70 5.35 6.96 -9.16
N ASP A 71 6.50 6.59 -8.60
CA ASP A 71 6.62 5.44 -7.71
C ASP A 71 5.79 5.64 -6.43
N ILE A 72 5.87 6.80 -5.79
CA ILE A 72 5.04 7.18 -4.64
C ILE A 72 3.55 7.10 -5.02
N ARG A 73 3.18 7.63 -6.19
CA ARG A 73 1.80 7.60 -6.70
C ARG A 73 1.31 6.17 -6.93
N LYS A 74 2.16 5.30 -7.47
CA LYS A 74 1.87 3.88 -7.70
C LYS A 74 1.71 3.13 -6.39
N SER A 75 2.60 3.35 -5.43
CA SER A 75 2.53 2.78 -4.08
C SER A 75 1.23 3.17 -3.36
N ARG A 76 0.80 4.44 -3.44
CA ARG A 76 -0.51 4.88 -2.90
C ARG A 76 -1.70 4.19 -3.58
N ARG A 77 -1.67 4.07 -4.91
CA ARG A 77 -2.71 3.34 -5.66
C ARG A 77 -2.78 1.88 -5.24
N TYR A 78 -1.63 1.23 -5.03
CA TYR A 78 -1.53 -0.14 -4.57
C TYR A 78 -2.15 -0.33 -3.18
N ILE A 79 -1.80 0.54 -2.22
CA ILE A 79 -2.39 0.54 -0.86
C ILE A 79 -3.92 0.68 -0.94
N ARG A 80 -4.41 1.67 -1.69
CA ARG A 80 -5.86 1.92 -1.82
C ARG A 80 -6.59 0.72 -2.42
N LYS A 81 -6.06 0.12 -3.49
CA LYS A 81 -6.65 -1.08 -4.11
C LYS A 81 -6.72 -2.24 -3.11
N LYS A 82 -5.66 -2.49 -2.36
CA LYS A 82 -5.61 -3.61 -1.41
C LYS A 82 -6.54 -3.42 -0.22
N LYS A 83 -6.65 -2.20 0.31
CA LYS A 83 -7.64 -1.85 1.33
C LYS A 83 -9.07 -2.00 0.82
N PHE A 84 -9.35 -1.51 -0.39
CA PHE A 84 -10.67 -1.62 -1.00
C PHE A 84 -11.08 -3.08 -1.22
N HIS A 85 -10.19 -3.91 -1.76
CA HIS A 85 -10.44 -5.34 -1.89
C HIS A 85 -10.71 -6.02 -0.54
N ARG A 86 -9.92 -5.70 0.50
CA ARG A 86 -10.14 -6.25 1.84
C ARG A 86 -11.48 -5.83 2.43
N ALA A 87 -11.88 -4.57 2.24
CA ALA A 87 -13.18 -4.06 2.68
C ALA A 87 -14.33 -4.75 1.95
N ILE A 88 -14.26 -4.90 0.62
CA ILE A 88 -15.25 -5.64 -0.17
C ILE A 88 -15.37 -7.08 0.32
N ALA A 89 -14.24 -7.77 0.51
CA ALA A 89 -14.24 -9.15 0.97
C ALA A 89 -14.90 -9.27 2.36
N ALA A 90 -14.61 -8.35 3.28
CA ALA A 90 -15.25 -8.33 4.59
C ALA A 90 -16.77 -8.11 4.49
N VAL A 91 -17.22 -7.16 3.68
CA VAL A 91 -18.65 -6.90 3.45
C VAL A 91 -19.34 -8.11 2.82
N ALA A 92 -18.73 -8.75 1.83
CA ALA A 92 -19.28 -9.95 1.20
C ALA A 92 -19.46 -11.09 2.21
N VAL A 93 -18.49 -11.32 3.09
CA VAL A 93 -18.60 -12.31 4.17
C VAL A 93 -19.72 -11.96 5.14
N CYS A 94 -19.86 -10.70 5.54
CA CYS A 94 -20.95 -10.26 6.41
C CYS A 94 -22.33 -10.50 5.77
N VAL A 95 -22.49 -10.22 4.48
CA VAL A 95 -23.74 -10.46 3.74
C VAL A 95 -24.06 -11.95 3.66
N LEU A 96 -23.07 -12.80 3.40
CA LEU A 96 -23.25 -14.26 3.38
C LEU A 96 -23.71 -14.79 4.74
N ILE A 97 -23.09 -14.33 5.84
CA ILE A 97 -23.50 -14.72 7.20
C ILE A 97 -24.94 -14.29 7.47
N ALA A 98 -25.31 -13.04 7.13
CA ALA A 98 -26.68 -12.56 7.31
C ALA A 98 -27.70 -13.39 6.52
N ALA A 99 -27.40 -13.75 5.28
CA ALA A 99 -28.25 -14.61 4.46
C ALA A 99 -28.44 -16.01 5.06
N LEU A 100 -27.37 -16.61 5.59
CA LEU A 100 -27.44 -17.91 6.28
C LEU A 100 -28.31 -17.83 7.54
N VAL A 101 -28.18 -16.77 8.34
CA VAL A 101 -29.03 -16.57 9.53
C VAL A 101 -30.50 -16.47 9.15
N VAL A 102 -30.83 -15.67 8.13
CA VAL A 102 -32.22 -15.53 7.64
C VAL A 102 -32.76 -16.88 7.14
N PHE A 103 -31.96 -17.63 6.38
CA PHE A 103 -32.34 -18.96 5.90
C PHE A 103 -32.60 -19.95 7.04
N LEU A 104 -31.73 -19.98 8.06
CA LEU A 104 -31.92 -20.84 9.23
C LEU A 104 -33.19 -20.50 10.01
N VAL A 105 -33.48 -19.20 10.20
CA VAL A 105 -34.72 -18.76 10.85
C VAL A 105 -35.94 -19.21 10.06
N PHE A 106 -35.92 -19.04 8.74
CA PHE A 106 -37.00 -19.49 7.86
C PHE A 106 -37.25 -21.00 7.99
N VAL A 107 -36.21 -21.83 7.92
CA VAL A 107 -36.31 -23.29 8.08
C VAL A 107 -36.88 -23.67 9.46
N ILE A 108 -36.48 -22.99 10.53
CA ILE A 108 -37.00 -23.25 11.89
C ILE A 108 -38.49 -22.90 11.99
N LEU A 109 -38.93 -21.80 11.37
CA LEU A 109 -40.35 -21.42 11.35
C LEU A 109 -41.18 -22.42 10.57
N GLU A 110 -40.73 -22.83 9.38
CA GLU A 110 -41.43 -23.83 8.55
C GLU A 110 -41.56 -25.18 9.28
N LEU A 111 -40.49 -25.62 9.95
CA LEU A 111 -40.51 -26.85 10.76
C LEU A 111 -41.44 -26.75 11.97
N LYS A 112 -41.66 -25.55 12.51
CA LYS A 112 -42.55 -25.31 13.65
C LYS A 112 -44.02 -25.25 13.24
N GLU A 113 -44.35 -24.78 12.04
CA GLU A 113 -45.71 -24.74 11.52
C GLU A 113 -46.18 -26.07 10.92
N GLY A 114 -45.24 -26.94 10.50
CA GLY A 114 -45.53 -28.26 9.93
C GLY A 114 -45.72 -29.42 10.91
N ILE A 115 -45.61 -29.19 12.24
CA ILE A 115 -45.87 -30.16 13.33
C ILE A 115 -47.16 -29.76 14.05
#